data_AF-A0A352M213-F1
#
_entry.id   AF-A0A352M213-F1
#
_cell.length_a   1.000
_cell.length_b   1.000
_cell.length_c   1.000
_cell.angle_alpha   90.00
_cell.angle_beta   90.00
_cell.angle_gamma   90.00
#
_symmetry.space_group_name_H-M   'P 1'
#
loop_
_entity.id
_entity.type
_entity.pdbx_description
1 polymer ?
#
loop_
_entity_poly.entity_id
_entity_poly.type
_entity_poly.pdbx_seq_one_letter_code
_entity_poly.pdbx_strand_id
1 'polypeptide(L)'
;MGANFLPRSGMWMVRLKNFFGLAILWLTLYFMQFVTPAYLMLAAASFYAVVTASILGVFSTVDENTPLANHFAKGAGAVCLALAALFAVMAVLGPGAADTAGLRSFAPGRTETTNADSKDSWIKDYNEGMKQARSEKKPVIIDFYADWCLPCKQIESEIFKNPDFLKAAERFIKIKLDCTDSSGEGASIKNQKYKSPYMPYIIFYDGAGNKTEFEIRGYASLKEVLEILGRIK
;
A
#
# COMPACT_ATOMS: atom_id res chain seq x y z
N MET A 1 13.82 -8.29 -50.35
CA MET A 1 14.76 -7.23 -49.88
C MET A 1 14.40 -6.94 -48.43
N GLY A 2 15.20 -7.34 -47.43
CA GLY A 2 14.80 -7.10 -46.03
C GLY A 2 15.65 -7.67 -44.90
N ALA A 3 16.85 -8.19 -45.13
CA ALA A 3 17.66 -8.83 -44.07
C ALA A 3 18.85 -7.98 -43.54
N ASN A 4 19.05 -6.75 -44.04
CA ASN A 4 20.26 -5.97 -43.76
C ASN A 4 20.08 -4.81 -42.76
N PHE A 5 18.96 -4.73 -42.04
CA PHE A 5 18.70 -3.65 -41.08
C PHE A 5 19.03 -3.99 -39.62
N LEU A 6 19.56 -5.19 -39.35
CA LEU A 6 19.95 -5.57 -37.99
C LEU A 6 21.43 -5.21 -37.75
N PRO A 7 21.73 -4.24 -36.87
CA PRO A 7 23.10 -3.94 -36.48
C PRO A 7 23.74 -5.17 -35.84
N ARG A 8 25.02 -5.44 -36.15
CA ARG A 8 25.76 -6.58 -35.59
C ARG A 8 25.73 -6.53 -34.06
N SER A 9 25.79 -7.70 -33.43
CA SER A 9 25.72 -7.95 -31.97
C SER A 9 26.92 -7.41 -31.16
N GLY A 10 27.39 -6.20 -31.47
CA GLY A 10 28.48 -5.54 -30.77
C GLY A 10 28.06 -4.96 -29.42
N MET A 11 28.84 -4.00 -28.90
CA MET A 11 28.66 -3.39 -27.59
C MET A 11 27.26 -2.80 -27.33
N TRP A 12 26.54 -2.40 -28.39
CA TRP A 12 25.17 -1.89 -28.28
C TRP A 12 24.19 -2.96 -27.76
N MET A 13 24.30 -4.21 -28.21
CA MET A 13 23.43 -5.30 -27.76
C MET A 13 23.70 -5.66 -26.29
N VAL A 14 24.96 -5.56 -25.84
CA VAL A 14 25.33 -5.77 -24.43
C VAL A 14 24.71 -4.70 -23.55
N ARG A 15 24.76 -3.43 -23.96
CA ARG A 15 24.13 -2.32 -23.24
C ARG A 15 22.61 -2.49 -23.17
N LEU A 16 21.97 -2.95 -24.24
CA LEU A 16 20.53 -3.20 -24.27
C LEU A 16 20.12 -4.37 -23.36
N LYS A 17 20.87 -5.48 -23.38
CA LYS A 17 20.60 -6.64 -22.49
C LYS A 17 20.71 -6.27 -21.01
N ASN A 18 21.73 -5.47 -20.65
CA ASN A 18 21.91 -5.00 -19.27
C ASN A 18 20.74 -4.11 -18.81
N PHE A 19 20.23 -3.24 -19.70
CA PHE A 19 19.06 -2.41 -19.41
C PHE A 19 17.81 -3.25 -19.11
N PHE A 20 17.48 -4.21 -19.98
CA PHE A 20 16.32 -5.08 -19.77
C PHE A 20 16.46 -5.96 -18.52
N GLY A 21 17.67 -6.45 -18.23
CA GLY A 21 17.93 -7.21 -17.01
C GLY A 21 17.67 -6.39 -15.74
N LEU A 22 18.15 -5.15 -15.69
CA LEU A 22 17.90 -4.24 -14.56
C LEU A 22 16.41 -3.86 -14.45
N ALA A 23 15.74 -3.60 -15.58
CA ALA A 23 14.33 -3.27 -15.60
C ALA A 23 13.44 -4.40 -15.05
N ILE A 24 13.72 -5.66 -15.45
CA ILE A 24 13.00 -6.83 -14.94
C ILE A 24 13.28 -7.05 -13.46
N LEU A 25 14.52 -6.86 -13.00
CA LEU A 25 14.87 -7.01 -11.60
C LEU A 25 14.19 -5.93 -10.74
N TRP A 26 14.15 -4.68 -11.21
CA TRP A 26 13.42 -3.59 -10.56
C TRP A 26 11.92 -3.88 -10.47
N LEU A 27 11.30 -4.34 -11.57
CA LEU A 27 9.89 -4.73 -11.59
C LEU A 27 9.60 -5.87 -10.60
N THR A 28 10.52 -6.81 -10.48
CA THR A 28 10.40 -7.93 -9.53
C THR A 28 10.39 -7.42 -8.09
N LEU A 29 11.30 -6.50 -7.74
CA LEU A 29 11.33 -5.85 -6.42
C LEU A 29 10.06 -5.04 -6.15
N TYR A 30 9.51 -4.37 -7.17
CA TYR A 30 8.26 -3.63 -7.07
C TYR A 30 7.08 -4.53 -6.67
N PHE A 31 6.93 -5.72 -7.26
CA PHE A 31 5.85 -6.64 -6.86
C PHE A 31 6.09 -7.29 -5.50
N MET A 32 7.35 -7.48 -5.10
CA MET A 32 7.71 -8.12 -3.84
C MET A 32 7.35 -7.28 -2.59
N GLN A 33 7.17 -5.96 -2.76
CA GLN A 33 6.86 -5.02 -1.67
C GLN A 33 5.59 -5.38 -0.87
N PHE A 34 4.67 -6.16 -1.46
CA PHE A 34 3.42 -6.55 -0.81
C PHE A 34 3.58 -7.78 0.12
N VAL A 35 4.66 -8.55 -0.03
CA VAL A 35 4.83 -9.85 0.64
C VAL A 35 6.00 -9.85 1.64
N THR A 36 7.00 -9.00 1.45
CA THR A 36 8.22 -9.00 2.29
C THR A 36 8.29 -7.83 3.25
N PRO A 37 8.86 -8.02 4.46
CA PRO A 37 9.08 -6.93 5.41
C PRO A 37 10.08 -5.89 4.86
N ALA A 38 9.90 -4.63 5.26
CA ALA A 38 10.58 -3.47 4.68
C ALA A 38 12.13 -3.56 4.70
N TYR A 39 12.74 -4.14 5.74
CA TYR A 39 14.20 -4.28 5.83
C TYR A 39 14.79 -5.17 4.74
N LEU A 40 14.07 -6.24 4.36
CA LEU A 40 14.51 -7.15 3.31
C LEU A 40 14.41 -6.50 1.93
N MET A 41 13.37 -5.69 1.74
CA MET A 41 13.20 -4.88 0.54
C MET A 41 14.29 -3.80 0.41
N LEU A 42 14.67 -3.15 1.51
CA LEU A 42 15.80 -2.20 1.57
C LEU A 42 17.15 -2.88 1.25
N ALA A 43 17.39 -4.09 1.78
CA ALA A 43 18.58 -4.88 1.45
C ALA A 43 18.60 -5.31 -0.03
N ALA A 44 17.45 -5.68 -0.59
CA ALA A 44 17.35 -6.01 -2.01
C ALA A 44 17.55 -4.77 -2.91
N ALA A 45 17.03 -3.61 -2.48
CA ALA A 45 17.24 -2.33 -3.15
C ALA A 45 18.70 -1.87 -3.10
N SER A 46 19.41 -2.08 -1.98
CA SER A 46 20.83 -1.77 -1.87
C SER A 46 21.66 -2.64 -2.83
N PHE A 47 21.38 -3.94 -2.88
CA PHE A 47 22.02 -4.86 -3.82
C PHE A 47 21.78 -4.44 -5.28
N TYR A 48 20.54 -4.12 -5.65
CA TYR A 48 20.19 -3.64 -6.99
C TYR A 48 20.94 -2.35 -7.37
N ALA A 49 21.06 -1.40 -6.44
CA ALA A 49 21.78 -0.15 -6.64
C ALA A 49 23.30 -0.37 -6.82
N VAL A 50 23.93 -1.31 -6.10
CA VAL A 50 25.34 -1.70 -6.31
C VAL A 50 25.57 -2.30 -7.69
N VAL A 51 24.68 -3.21 -8.13
CA VAL A 51 24.77 -3.83 -9.46
C VAL A 51 24.64 -2.77 -10.56
N THR A 52 23.72 -1.84 -10.40
CA THR A 52 23.52 -0.72 -11.34
C THR A 52 24.76 0.19 -11.39
N ALA A 53 25.33 0.55 -10.23
CA ALA A 53 26.54 1.37 -10.16
C ALA A 53 27.77 0.69 -10.79
N SER A 54 27.89 -0.63 -10.61
CA SER A 54 28.95 -1.43 -11.22
C SER A 54 28.84 -1.43 -12.75
N ILE A 55 27.63 -1.58 -13.30
CA ILE A 55 27.38 -1.55 -14.75
C ILE A 55 27.62 -0.16 -15.34
N LEU A 56 27.31 0.91 -14.60
CA LEU A 56 27.60 2.30 -14.99
C LEU A 56 29.10 2.63 -14.94
N GLY A 57 29.94 1.72 -14.43
CA GLY A 57 31.38 1.86 -14.44
C GLY A 57 31.88 2.84 -13.39
N VAL A 58 31.26 2.89 -12.22
CA VAL A 58 31.71 3.73 -11.10
C VAL A 58 33.18 3.51 -10.72
N PHE A 59 33.70 2.29 -10.93
CA PHE A 59 35.09 1.92 -10.69
C PHE A 59 36.01 2.07 -11.91
N SER A 60 35.50 2.55 -13.05
CA SER A 60 36.32 2.74 -14.25
C SER A 60 37.19 3.99 -14.11
N THR A 61 38.41 3.96 -14.64
CA THR A 61 39.30 5.14 -14.69
C THR A 61 38.79 6.13 -15.73
N VAL A 62 38.78 7.42 -15.38
CA VAL A 62 38.46 8.51 -16.33
C VAL A 62 39.79 9.01 -16.87
N ASP A 63 39.98 8.93 -18.18
CA ASP A 63 41.12 9.54 -18.87
C ASP A 63 40.65 10.82 -19.59
N GLU A 64 41.57 11.73 -19.92
CA GLU A 64 41.29 13.06 -20.48
C GLU A 64 40.58 12.99 -21.85
N ASN A 65 40.73 11.87 -22.57
CA ASN A 65 40.09 11.60 -23.87
C ASN A 65 38.73 10.87 -23.77
N THR A 66 38.15 10.71 -22.58
CA THR A 66 36.87 10.00 -22.44
C THR A 66 35.68 10.88 -22.84
N PRO A 67 34.69 10.35 -23.58
CA PRO A 67 33.52 11.14 -24.00
C PRO A 67 32.71 11.61 -22.79
N LEU A 68 32.17 12.83 -22.86
CA LEU A 68 31.41 13.49 -21.78
C LEU A 68 30.29 12.61 -21.18
N ALA A 69 29.65 11.77 -22.00
CA ALA A 69 28.62 10.82 -21.56
C ALA A 69 29.12 9.83 -20.49
N ASN A 70 30.40 9.44 -20.52
CA ASN A 70 31.00 8.55 -19.54
C ASN A 70 31.25 9.24 -18.19
N HIS A 71 31.46 10.56 -18.18
CA HIS A 71 31.54 11.33 -16.93
C HIS A 71 30.18 11.38 -16.23
N PHE A 72 29.10 11.64 -16.98
CA PHE A 72 27.75 11.60 -16.45
C PHE A 72 27.35 10.20 -15.95
N ALA A 73 27.73 9.15 -16.68
CA ALA A 73 27.48 7.76 -16.26
C ALA A 73 28.18 7.43 -14.92
N LYS A 74 29.42 7.90 -14.72
CA LYS A 74 30.13 7.73 -13.44
C LYS A 74 29.50 8.51 -12.30
N GLY A 75 29.08 9.74 -12.56
CA GLY A 75 28.33 10.54 -11.58
C GLY A 75 27.05 9.81 -11.15
N ALA A 76 26.28 9.29 -12.11
CA ALA A 76 25.10 8.47 -11.83
C ALA A 76 25.44 7.19 -11.04
N GLY A 77 26.54 6.51 -11.39
CA GLY A 77 27.02 5.34 -10.65
C GLY A 77 27.42 5.66 -9.21
N ALA A 78 28.07 6.80 -8.97
CA ALA A 78 28.43 7.25 -7.62
C ALA A 78 27.20 7.56 -6.77
N VAL A 79 26.18 8.20 -7.36
CA VAL A 79 24.89 8.44 -6.71
C VAL A 79 24.20 7.10 -6.36
N CYS A 80 24.20 6.13 -7.29
CA CYS A 80 23.66 4.80 -7.01
C CYS A 80 24.40 4.09 -5.88
N LEU A 81 25.73 4.19 -5.78
CA LEU A 81 26.48 3.63 -4.63
C LEU A 81 26.14 4.33 -3.32
N ALA A 82 26.00 5.66 -3.32
CA ALA A 82 25.62 6.40 -2.13
C ALA A 82 24.23 5.99 -1.64
N LEU A 83 23.26 5.83 -2.56
CA LEU A 83 21.93 5.31 -2.25
C LEU A 83 21.98 3.86 -1.76
N ALA A 84 22.85 3.02 -2.33
CA ALA A 84 23.03 1.65 -1.87
C ALA A 84 23.52 1.59 -0.42
N ALA A 85 24.51 2.42 -0.07
CA ALA A 85 25.03 2.51 1.29
C ALA A 85 23.93 3.00 2.26
N LEU A 86 23.16 4.00 1.88
CA LEU A 86 22.03 4.50 2.65
C LEU A 86 20.98 3.40 2.90
N PHE A 87 20.56 2.70 1.85
CA PHE A 87 19.58 1.62 1.98
C PHE A 87 20.10 0.44 2.82
N ALA A 88 21.38 0.11 2.72
CA ALA A 88 22.00 -0.91 3.58
C ALA A 88 21.99 -0.50 5.06
N VAL A 89 22.32 0.76 5.37
CA VAL A 89 22.25 1.29 6.74
C VAL A 89 20.82 1.24 7.27
N MET A 90 19.83 1.65 6.48
CA MET A 90 18.41 1.62 6.86
C MET A 90 17.88 0.19 7.03
N ALA A 91 18.38 -0.77 6.25
CA ALA A 91 18.03 -2.18 6.42
C ALA A 91 18.53 -2.76 7.75
N VAL A 92 19.74 -2.36 8.19
CA VAL A 92 20.35 -2.84 9.44
C VAL A 92 19.74 -2.16 10.67
N LEU A 93 19.54 -0.85 10.61
CA LEU A 93 19.02 -0.07 11.74
C LEU A 93 17.49 -0.19 11.91
N GLY A 94 16.79 -0.65 10.86
CA GLY A 94 15.34 -0.72 10.82
C GLY A 94 14.65 0.65 10.72
N PRO A 95 13.32 0.69 10.53
CA PRO A 95 12.57 1.94 10.34
C PRO A 95 12.65 2.92 11.52
N GLY A 96 13.05 2.44 12.71
CA GLY A 96 13.09 3.21 13.95
C GLY A 96 14.30 4.13 14.12
N ALA A 97 15.35 4.01 13.29
CA ALA A 97 16.48 4.95 13.37
C ALA A 97 16.18 6.34 12.79
N ALA A 98 15.14 6.45 11.94
CA ALA A 98 14.63 7.76 11.53
C ALA A 98 13.84 8.47 12.65
N ASP A 99 13.34 7.72 13.64
CA ASP A 99 12.61 8.26 14.79
C ASP A 99 13.54 8.97 15.79
N THR A 100 14.82 8.56 15.86
CA THR A 100 15.83 9.22 16.72
C THR A 100 16.54 10.39 16.05
N ALA A 101 16.47 10.50 14.72
CA ALA A 101 17.13 11.54 13.93
C ALA A 101 16.20 12.72 13.54
N GLY A 102 14.90 12.67 13.85
CA GLY A 102 13.96 13.77 13.59
C GLY A 102 13.69 14.05 12.10
N LEU A 103 14.05 13.13 11.20
CA LEU A 103 14.00 13.33 9.74
C LEU A 103 12.65 12.98 9.10
N ARG A 104 11.62 12.60 9.89
CA ARG A 104 10.28 12.28 9.36
C ARG A 104 9.51 13.48 8.80
N SER A 105 9.98 14.70 9.00
CA SER A 105 9.36 15.92 8.47
C SER A 105 9.39 16.05 6.94
N PHE A 106 10.06 15.13 6.22
CA PHE A 106 10.15 15.14 4.76
C PHE A 106 9.50 13.93 4.07
N ALA A 107 8.75 13.09 4.78
CA ALA A 107 7.94 12.07 4.13
C ALA A 107 6.72 12.74 3.45
N PRO A 108 6.58 12.69 2.11
CA PRO A 108 5.37 13.18 1.47
C PRO A 108 4.25 12.19 1.77
N GLY A 109 3.19 12.64 2.46
CA GLY A 109 1.89 11.96 2.42
C GLY A 109 1.48 11.15 3.66
N ARG A 110 1.70 11.64 4.88
CA ARG A 110 0.75 11.39 5.98
C ARG A 110 0.27 12.72 6.56
N THR A 111 -0.62 13.36 5.81
CA THR A 111 -1.57 14.30 6.40
C THR A 111 -2.51 13.48 7.30
N GLU A 112 -2.26 13.54 8.62
CA GLU A 112 -3.35 13.44 9.58
C GLU A 112 -4.41 14.45 9.15
N THR A 113 -5.45 13.94 8.49
CA THR A 113 -6.55 14.77 8.04
C THR A 113 -7.42 15.02 9.26
N THR A 114 -7.16 16.15 9.91
CA THR A 114 -8.09 16.77 10.84
C THR A 114 -9.42 16.98 10.13
N ASN A 115 -10.48 16.53 10.81
CA ASN A 115 -11.85 16.51 10.33
C ASN A 115 -12.33 17.88 9.84
N ALA A 116 -12.76 17.95 8.58
CA ALA A 116 -13.91 18.71 8.10
C ALA A 116 -13.99 18.60 6.56
N ASP A 117 -14.77 17.65 6.02
CA ASP A 117 -15.87 18.01 5.12
C ASP A 117 -16.76 16.81 4.71
N SER A 118 -18.05 17.10 4.56
CA SER A 118 -19.15 16.26 4.02
C SER A 118 -19.65 15.06 4.87
N LYS A 119 -20.80 15.27 5.54
CA LYS A 119 -22.03 14.46 5.56
C LYS A 119 -22.00 12.92 5.36
N ASP A 120 -20.93 12.22 5.68
CA ASP A 120 -20.94 10.76 5.81
C ASP A 120 -20.14 10.35 7.04
N SER A 121 -20.85 10.20 8.16
CA SER A 121 -20.30 10.06 9.52
C SER A 121 -19.71 8.67 9.79
N TRP A 122 -18.67 8.28 9.06
CA TRP A 122 -17.91 7.07 9.34
C TRP A 122 -16.87 7.32 10.43
N ILE A 123 -16.95 6.57 11.52
CA ILE A 123 -16.00 6.61 12.63
C ILE A 123 -14.78 5.76 12.24
N LYS A 124 -13.58 6.30 12.40
CA LYS A 124 -12.33 5.62 12.00
C LYS A 124 -11.71 4.79 13.12
N ASP A 125 -12.10 5.06 14.38
CA ASP A 125 -11.64 4.34 15.56
C ASP A 125 -12.65 3.26 15.97
N TYR A 126 -12.16 2.03 16.15
CA TYR A 126 -13.01 0.90 16.51
C TYR A 126 -13.62 1.04 17.90
N ASN A 127 -12.82 1.45 18.90
CA ASN A 127 -13.24 1.50 20.29
C ASN A 127 -14.22 2.65 20.52
N GLU A 128 -13.98 3.79 19.88
CA GLU A 128 -14.88 4.95 19.90
C GLU A 128 -16.24 4.58 19.32
N GLY A 129 -16.27 4.00 18.12
CA GLY A 129 -17.52 3.63 17.47
C GLY A 129 -18.30 2.57 18.24
N MET A 130 -17.61 1.55 18.78
CA MET A 130 -18.26 0.54 19.61
C MET A 130 -18.77 1.09 20.95
N LYS A 131 -18.06 2.06 21.54
CA LYS A 131 -18.51 2.74 22.77
C LYS A 131 -19.75 3.59 22.49
N GLN A 132 -19.77 4.32 21.38
CA GLN A 132 -20.93 5.11 20.97
C GLN A 132 -22.15 4.23 20.71
N ALA A 133 -21.96 3.12 19.99
CA ALA A 133 -23.03 2.15 19.73
C ALA A 133 -23.67 1.60 21.01
N ARG A 134 -22.86 1.26 22.02
CA ARG A 134 -23.35 0.81 23.33
C ARG A 134 -24.09 1.89 24.09
N SER A 135 -23.60 3.13 24.03
CA SER A 135 -24.24 4.28 24.69
C SER A 135 -25.60 4.62 24.06
N GLU A 136 -25.69 4.55 22.74
CA GLU A 136 -26.89 4.89 21.98
C GLU A 136 -27.83 3.69 21.75
N LYS A 137 -27.39 2.47 22.11
CA LYS A 137 -28.08 1.19 21.83
C LYS A 137 -28.44 1.03 20.35
N LYS A 138 -27.51 1.43 19.48
CA LYS A 138 -27.68 1.36 18.03
C LYS A 138 -26.89 0.19 17.45
N PRO A 139 -27.42 -0.49 16.43
CA PRO A 139 -26.67 -1.50 15.70
C PRO A 139 -25.45 -0.86 14.99
N VAL A 140 -24.46 -1.68 14.64
CA VAL A 140 -23.19 -1.21 14.06
C VAL A 140 -22.92 -1.87 12.73
N ILE A 141 -22.42 -1.10 11.77
CA ILE A 141 -21.83 -1.60 10.52
C ILE A 141 -20.34 -1.28 10.58
N ILE A 142 -19.50 -2.30 10.40
CA ILE A 142 -18.04 -2.13 10.37
C ILE A 142 -17.54 -2.56 9.01
N ASP A 143 -17.01 -1.60 8.24
CA ASP A 143 -16.35 -1.81 6.96
C ASP A 143 -14.83 -1.90 7.16
N PHE A 144 -14.25 -3.06 6.85
CA PHE A 144 -12.81 -3.21 6.73
C PHE A 144 -12.41 -3.00 5.27
N TYR A 145 -11.62 -1.97 5.00
CA TYR A 145 -11.19 -1.59 3.65
C TYR A 145 -9.65 -1.52 3.55
N ALA A 146 -9.14 -1.40 2.32
CA ALA A 146 -7.74 -1.07 2.06
C ALA A 146 -7.60 -0.29 0.75
N ASP A 147 -6.58 0.57 0.64
CA ASP A 147 -6.38 1.42 -0.54
C ASP A 147 -6.02 0.63 -1.81
N TRP A 148 -5.37 -0.52 -1.64
CA TRP A 148 -5.05 -1.45 -2.71
C TRP A 148 -6.23 -2.36 -3.11
N CYS A 149 -7.34 -2.32 -2.36
CA CYS A 149 -8.52 -3.16 -2.60
C CYS A 149 -9.49 -2.50 -3.60
N LEU A 150 -9.42 -2.92 -4.87
CA LEU A 150 -10.36 -2.45 -5.90
C LEU A 150 -11.83 -2.76 -5.58
N PRO A 151 -12.21 -3.97 -5.15
CA PRO A 151 -13.62 -4.27 -4.84
C PRO A 151 -14.17 -3.45 -3.67
N CYS A 152 -13.33 -3.04 -2.72
CA CYS A 152 -13.73 -2.15 -1.62
C CYS A 152 -14.16 -0.78 -2.16
N LYS A 153 -13.41 -0.23 -3.12
CA LYS A 153 -13.76 1.04 -3.77
C LYS A 153 -15.06 0.93 -4.56
N GLN A 154 -15.32 -0.23 -5.16
CA GLN A 154 -16.58 -0.48 -5.85
C GLN A 154 -17.76 -0.45 -4.89
N ILE A 155 -17.69 -1.18 -3.76
CA ILE A 155 -18.72 -1.15 -2.71
C ILE A 155 -18.95 0.28 -2.21
N GLU A 156 -17.88 1.04 -1.96
CA GLU A 156 -18.00 2.42 -1.51
C GLU A 156 -18.75 3.29 -2.52
N SER A 157 -18.46 3.14 -3.81
CA SER A 157 -19.10 3.92 -4.86
C SER A 157 -20.54 3.50 -5.17
N GLU A 158 -20.85 2.20 -5.15
CA GLU A 158 -22.14 1.66 -5.59
C GLU A 158 -23.13 1.47 -4.45
N ILE A 159 -22.64 1.18 -3.24
CA ILE A 159 -23.47 0.85 -2.08
C ILE A 159 -23.43 1.99 -1.05
N PHE A 160 -22.26 2.34 -0.51
CA PHE A 160 -22.22 3.27 0.63
C PHE A 160 -22.64 4.70 0.27
N LYS A 161 -22.46 5.11 -0.99
CA LYS A 161 -22.94 6.39 -1.51
C LYS A 161 -24.37 6.34 -2.04
N ASN A 162 -25.02 5.17 -2.05
CA ASN A 162 -26.36 5.03 -2.56
C ASN A 162 -27.38 5.65 -1.58
N PRO A 163 -28.34 6.49 -2.05
CA PRO A 163 -29.35 7.09 -1.19
C PRO A 163 -30.16 6.10 -0.36
N ASP A 164 -30.45 4.91 -0.89
CA ASP A 164 -31.23 3.89 -0.18
C ASP A 164 -30.43 3.25 0.96
N PHE A 165 -29.13 3.02 0.75
CA PHE A 165 -28.23 2.59 1.81
C PHE A 165 -28.10 3.68 2.88
N LEU A 166 -27.86 4.93 2.48
CA LEU A 166 -27.67 6.03 3.42
C LEU A 166 -28.88 6.16 4.36
N LYS A 167 -30.10 6.11 3.81
CA LYS A 167 -31.35 6.11 4.60
C LYS A 167 -31.45 4.91 5.54
N ALA A 168 -31.20 3.69 5.03
CA ALA A 168 -31.27 2.48 5.85
C ALA A 168 -30.18 2.46 6.96
N ALA A 169 -29.03 3.06 6.70
CA ALA A 169 -27.89 3.11 7.59
C ALA A 169 -27.96 4.25 8.63
N GLU A 170 -28.92 5.18 8.56
CA GLU A 170 -29.08 6.28 9.54
C GLU A 170 -29.27 5.77 10.98
N ARG A 171 -29.90 4.61 11.16
CA ARG A 171 -30.09 3.97 12.46
C ARG A 171 -28.87 3.21 12.96
N PHE A 172 -27.80 3.10 12.16
CA PHE A 172 -26.59 2.37 12.49
C PHE A 172 -25.44 3.32 12.85
N ILE A 173 -24.58 2.88 13.75
CA ILE A 173 -23.23 3.45 13.88
C ILE A 173 -22.36 2.86 12.78
N LYS A 174 -21.72 3.71 11.98
CA LYS A 174 -20.88 3.33 10.84
C LYS A 174 -19.41 3.46 11.24
N ILE A 175 -18.67 2.36 11.19
CA ILE A 175 -17.22 2.32 11.50
C ILE A 175 -16.47 1.88 10.24
N LYS A 176 -15.42 2.61 9.86
CA LYS A 176 -14.58 2.29 8.69
C LYS A 176 -13.13 2.12 9.14
N LEU A 177 -12.61 0.91 9.03
CA LEU A 177 -11.28 0.55 9.49
C LEU A 177 -10.32 0.31 8.33
N ASP A 178 -9.22 1.06 8.33
CA ASP A 178 -8.16 0.93 7.34
C ASP A 178 -7.26 -0.29 7.62
N CYS A 179 -7.18 -1.18 6.63
CA CYS A 179 -6.35 -2.38 6.62
C CYS A 179 -5.27 -2.31 5.52
N THR A 180 -4.94 -1.13 5.01
CA THR A 180 -3.92 -0.93 3.97
C THR A 180 -2.55 -1.43 4.43
N ASP A 181 -2.18 -1.11 5.66
CA ASP A 181 -1.00 -1.65 6.34
C ASP A 181 -1.38 -2.93 7.10
N SER A 182 -0.71 -4.05 6.80
CA SER A 182 -0.94 -5.33 7.47
C SER A 182 -0.64 -5.32 8.97
N SER A 183 0.19 -4.36 9.42
CA SER A 183 0.51 -4.14 10.84
C SER A 183 -0.39 -3.11 11.52
N GLY A 184 -1.28 -2.47 10.77
CA GLY A 184 -2.21 -1.47 11.28
C GLY A 184 -3.27 -2.05 12.22
N GLU A 185 -3.92 -1.18 12.99
CA GLU A 185 -4.96 -1.57 13.94
C GLU A 185 -6.15 -2.26 13.25
N GLY A 186 -6.66 -1.69 12.14
CA GLY A 186 -7.77 -2.28 11.40
C GLY A 186 -7.47 -3.70 10.90
N ALA A 187 -6.28 -3.91 10.34
CA ALA A 187 -5.82 -5.23 9.90
C ALA A 187 -5.66 -6.21 11.08
N SER A 188 -5.13 -5.73 12.21
CA SER A 188 -4.98 -6.53 13.44
C SER A 188 -6.34 -6.96 14.00
N ILE A 189 -7.31 -6.04 14.09
CA ILE A 189 -8.68 -6.34 14.53
C ILE A 189 -9.30 -7.37 13.58
N LYS A 190 -9.23 -7.16 12.27
CA LYS A 190 -9.79 -8.09 11.28
C LYS A 190 -9.22 -9.50 11.42
N ASN A 191 -7.89 -9.61 11.49
CA ASN A 191 -7.20 -10.89 11.45
C ASN A 191 -7.20 -11.61 12.81
N GLN A 192 -7.03 -10.89 13.91
CA GLN A 192 -6.92 -11.50 15.24
C GLN A 192 -8.28 -11.69 15.91
N LYS A 193 -9.16 -10.66 15.85
CA LYS A 193 -10.48 -10.71 16.49
C LYS A 193 -11.49 -11.47 15.65
N TYR A 194 -11.53 -11.21 14.34
CA TYR A 194 -12.51 -11.80 13.44
C TYR A 194 -11.99 -12.96 12.59
N LYS A 195 -10.67 -13.23 12.62
CA LYS A 195 -10.03 -14.34 11.89
C LYS A 195 -10.41 -14.40 10.40
N SER A 196 -10.60 -13.24 9.79
CA SER A 196 -11.02 -13.13 8.39
C SER A 196 -9.84 -12.76 7.50
N PRO A 197 -9.36 -13.68 6.63
CA PRO A 197 -8.33 -13.36 5.65
C PRO A 197 -8.86 -12.56 4.46
N TYR A 198 -10.18 -12.41 4.34
CA TYR A 198 -10.83 -11.87 3.15
C TYR A 198 -10.87 -10.33 3.14
N MET A 199 -11.05 -9.79 1.94
CA MET A 199 -11.28 -8.37 1.68
C MET A 199 -12.10 -8.23 0.38
N PRO A 200 -13.07 -7.30 0.28
CA PRO A 200 -13.70 -6.52 1.36
C PRO A 200 -14.34 -7.41 2.42
N TYR A 201 -14.45 -6.88 3.64
CA TYR A 201 -15.07 -7.58 4.76
C TYR A 201 -15.92 -6.61 5.56
N ILE A 202 -17.23 -6.86 5.61
CA ILE A 202 -18.18 -6.03 6.36
C ILE A 202 -18.88 -6.90 7.39
N ILE A 203 -18.95 -6.42 8.62
CA ILE A 203 -19.63 -7.12 9.72
C ILE A 203 -20.65 -6.21 10.38
N PHE A 204 -21.62 -6.86 11.04
CA PHE A 204 -22.71 -6.17 11.67
C PHE A 204 -22.87 -6.58 13.14
N TYR A 205 -23.30 -5.62 13.95
CA TYR A 205 -23.70 -5.82 15.35
C TYR A 205 -25.15 -5.38 15.53
N ASP A 206 -25.88 -6.08 16.41
CA ASP A 206 -27.22 -5.69 16.83
C ASP A 206 -27.20 -4.52 17.83
N GLY A 207 -28.37 -3.94 18.13
CA GLY A 207 -28.49 -2.86 19.12
C GLY A 207 -28.16 -3.28 20.57
N ALA A 208 -28.05 -4.58 20.84
CA ALA A 208 -27.62 -5.12 22.13
C ALA A 208 -26.08 -5.23 22.25
N GLY A 209 -25.36 -4.99 21.15
CA GLY A 209 -23.89 -5.06 21.10
C GLY A 209 -23.35 -6.45 20.82
N ASN A 210 -24.17 -7.40 20.37
CA ASN A 210 -23.73 -8.73 19.94
C ASN A 210 -23.42 -8.72 18.44
N LYS A 211 -22.38 -9.47 18.04
CA LYS A 211 -22.09 -9.67 16.62
C LYS A 211 -23.23 -10.50 16.01
N THR A 212 -23.77 -10.06 14.89
CA THR A 212 -24.78 -10.84 14.16
C THR A 212 -24.13 -11.97 13.35
N GLU A 213 -24.94 -12.92 12.90
CA GLU A 213 -24.50 -13.94 11.93
C GLU A 213 -24.24 -13.37 10.53
N PHE A 214 -24.83 -12.22 10.20
CA PHE A 214 -24.64 -11.56 8.92
C PHE A 214 -23.22 -10.98 8.80
N GLU A 215 -22.56 -11.31 7.71
CA GLU A 215 -21.27 -10.77 7.31
C GLU A 215 -21.12 -10.86 5.80
N ILE A 216 -20.45 -9.89 5.21
CA ILE A 216 -20.17 -9.84 3.78
C ILE A 216 -18.70 -10.14 3.60
N ARG A 217 -18.41 -11.19 2.83
CA ARG A 217 -17.06 -11.62 2.46
C ARG A 217 -16.94 -11.52 0.95
N GLY A 218 -16.27 -10.48 0.46
CA GLY A 218 -16.13 -10.23 -0.97
C GLY A 218 -17.26 -9.38 -1.56
N TYR A 219 -17.68 -9.70 -2.78
CA TYR A 219 -18.68 -8.92 -3.50
C TYR A 219 -20.05 -8.98 -2.82
N ALA A 220 -20.72 -7.84 -2.70
CA ALA A 220 -22.10 -7.74 -2.27
C ALA A 220 -22.88 -6.83 -3.22
N SER A 221 -24.16 -7.11 -3.37
CA SER A 221 -25.09 -6.23 -4.09
C SER A 221 -25.80 -5.29 -3.12
N LEU A 222 -26.22 -4.11 -3.61
CA LEU A 222 -27.00 -3.17 -2.80
C LEU A 222 -28.26 -3.83 -2.19
N LYS A 223 -28.97 -4.66 -2.96
CA LYS A 223 -30.18 -5.35 -2.50
C LYS A 223 -29.89 -6.26 -1.31
N GLU A 224 -28.83 -7.04 -1.38
CA GLU A 224 -28.40 -7.94 -0.31
C GLU A 224 -28.04 -7.17 0.96
N VAL A 225 -27.29 -6.07 0.84
CA VAL A 225 -26.94 -5.20 1.97
C VAL A 225 -28.20 -4.63 2.63
N LEU A 226 -29.15 -4.13 1.84
CA LEU A 226 -30.41 -3.58 2.36
C LEU A 226 -31.26 -4.65 3.05
N GLU A 227 -31.32 -5.87 2.52
CA GLU A 227 -32.01 -6.98 3.17
C GLU A 227 -31.38 -7.33 4.54
N ILE A 228 -30.05 -7.32 4.65
CA ILE A 228 -29.34 -7.52 5.92
C ILE A 228 -29.68 -6.40 6.91
N LEU A 229 -29.58 -5.13 6.48
CA LEU A 229 -29.89 -3.98 7.35
C LEU A 229 -31.34 -4.01 7.86
N GLY A 230 -32.28 -4.50 7.05
CA GLY A 230 -33.69 -4.66 7.44
C GLY A 230 -33.92 -5.76 8.49
N ARG A 231 -33.06 -6.79 8.54
CA ARG A 231 -33.18 -7.91 9.50
C ARG A 231 -32.58 -7.61 10.86
N ILE A 232 -31.56 -6.75 10.91
CA ILE A 232 -30.90 -6.36 12.15
C ILE A 232 -31.82 -5.41 12.91
N LYS A 233 -32.01 -5.63 14.22
CA LYS A 233 -32.80 -4.77 15.10
C LYS A 233 -31.91 -3.97 16.05
#